data_AF-A0A496QER7-F1
#
_entry.id   AF-A0A496QER7-F1
#
_cell.length_a   1.000
_cell.length_b   1.000
_cell.length_c   1.000
_cell.angle_alpha   90.00
_cell.angle_beta   90.00
_cell.angle_gamma   90.00
#
_symmetry.space_group_name_H-M   'P 1'
#
loop_
_entity.id
_entity.type
_entity.pdbx_description
1 polymer ?
#
loop_
_entity_poly.entity_id
_entity_poly.type
_entity_poly.pdbx_seq_one_letter_code
_entity_poly.pdbx_strand_id
1 'polypeptide(L)'
;MDLCTLSVKDFLKRVAERSPTPGGGAVGCVVASLAASLGAMVANLTIGKRGYEDVSDQMESALEVCENEMTYLCDLVNKDVQAFDQVMSAYKLPKNTDDEKAVRKVKIQQALKTAIEVPFDLARRAKNIIINLERVAKWGNLNAISDVESAAHLLLAVYYVAKANVMINMKSLKDEKYSEWIKEEMDHIEKQIRGAHERILDVIAKRNG
;
A
#
# COMPACT_ATOMS: atom_id res chain seq x y z
N MET A 1 -5.62 11.01 16.24
CA MET A 1 -4.76 11.95 15.50
C MET A 1 -4.62 11.38 14.11
N ASP A 2 -4.93 12.18 13.08
CA ASP A 2 -4.78 11.73 11.70
C ASP A 2 -3.33 11.90 11.26
N LEU A 3 -2.63 10.78 11.05
CA LEU A 3 -1.21 10.79 10.68
C LEU A 3 -0.95 11.43 9.31
N CYS A 4 -1.96 11.48 8.44
CA CYS A 4 -1.84 12.03 7.10
C CYS A 4 -1.86 13.57 7.08
N THR A 5 -2.22 14.20 8.20
CA THR A 5 -2.19 15.67 8.37
C THR A 5 -0.85 16.19 8.91
N LEU A 6 0.07 15.29 9.26
CA LEU A 6 1.37 15.68 9.80
C LEU A 6 2.27 16.25 8.70
N SER A 7 3.16 17.17 9.09
CA SER A 7 4.28 17.51 8.22
C SER A 7 5.17 16.27 8.01
N VAL A 8 5.86 16.19 6.87
CA VAL A 8 6.83 15.10 6.62
C VAL A 8 7.85 14.99 7.75
N LYS A 9 8.31 16.14 8.28
CA LYS A 9 9.27 16.19 9.40
C LYS A 9 8.70 15.55 10.67
N ASP A 10 7.44 15.80 10.98
CA ASP A 10 6.79 15.26 12.17
C ASP A 10 6.44 13.79 12.01
N PHE A 11 6.00 13.38 10.81
CA PHE A 11 5.79 11.96 10.51
C PHE A 11 7.07 11.15 10.68
N LEU A 12 8.20 11.62 10.13
CA LEU A 12 9.50 10.95 10.27
C LEU A 12 9.94 10.83 11.73
N LYS A 13 9.81 11.91 12.51
CA LYS A 13 10.09 11.86 13.96
C LYS A 13 9.21 10.83 14.64
N ARG A 14 7.92 10.84 14.32
CA ARG A 14 6.92 9.97 14.94
C ARG A 14 7.16 8.49 14.65
N VAL A 15 7.59 8.15 13.42
CA VAL A 15 8.01 6.78 13.06
C VAL A 15 9.28 6.37 13.82
N ALA A 16 10.20 7.29 14.07
CA ALA A 16 11.46 7.03 14.77
C ALA A 16 11.35 7.02 16.31
N GLU A 17 10.19 7.40 16.87
CA GLU A 17 9.96 7.41 18.32
C GLU A 17 10.04 6.00 18.91
N ARG A 18 10.31 5.92 20.23
CA ARG A 18 10.26 4.67 21.00
C ARG A 18 8.81 4.25 21.28
N SER A 19 8.03 4.08 20.22
CA SER A 19 6.63 3.71 20.19
C SER A 19 6.43 2.58 19.17
N PRO A 20 5.53 1.62 19.41
CA PRO A 20 5.24 0.58 18.42
C PRO A 20 4.43 1.08 17.21
N THR A 21 3.86 2.29 17.28
CA THR A 21 3.07 2.90 16.20
C THR A 21 3.44 4.37 15.99
N PRO A 22 3.45 4.88 14.75
CA PRO A 22 3.20 4.16 13.49
C PRO A 22 4.35 3.22 13.11
N GLY A 23 4.01 2.06 12.55
CA GLY A 23 4.96 1.01 12.15
C GLY A 23 5.18 0.92 10.64
N GLY A 24 5.75 -0.20 10.19
CA GLY A 24 6.06 -0.44 8.79
C GLY A 24 4.84 -0.43 7.86
N GLY A 25 3.68 -0.91 8.31
CA GLY A 25 2.43 -0.88 7.54
C GLY A 25 1.99 0.55 7.19
N ALA A 26 1.89 1.42 8.19
CA ALA A 26 1.64 2.85 8.03
C ALA A 26 2.66 3.54 7.10
N VAL A 27 3.96 3.26 7.25
CA VAL A 27 5.00 3.80 6.35
C VAL A 27 4.79 3.30 4.92
N GLY A 28 4.47 2.03 4.73
CA GLY A 28 4.18 1.46 3.42
C GLY A 28 2.99 2.15 2.74
N CYS A 29 1.96 2.51 3.48
CA CYS A 29 0.82 3.29 2.95
C CYS A 29 1.27 4.67 2.47
N VAL A 30 2.09 5.40 3.24
CA VAL A 30 2.63 6.70 2.83
C VAL A 30 3.50 6.58 1.58
N VAL A 31 4.37 5.57 1.50
CA VAL A 31 5.21 5.33 0.32
C VAL A 31 4.37 5.00 -0.92
N ALA A 32 3.29 4.22 -0.76
CA ALA A 32 2.35 3.94 -1.83
C ALA A 32 1.63 5.22 -2.30
N SER A 33 1.23 6.10 -1.36
CA SER A 33 0.62 7.39 -1.70
C SER A 33 1.59 8.27 -2.50
N LEU A 34 2.87 8.32 -2.10
CA LEU A 34 3.89 9.05 -2.86
C LEU A 34 4.07 8.50 -4.28
N ALA A 35 4.05 7.18 -4.45
CA ALA A 35 4.12 6.56 -5.77
C ALA A 35 2.89 6.91 -6.63
N ALA A 36 1.68 6.90 -6.05
CA ALA A 36 0.47 7.35 -6.73
C ALA A 36 0.54 8.86 -7.07
N SER A 37 1.08 9.70 -6.18
CA SER A 37 1.29 11.13 -6.44
C SER A 37 2.22 11.39 -7.62
N LEU A 38 3.30 10.61 -7.78
CA LEU A 38 4.18 10.69 -8.95
C LEU A 38 3.42 10.32 -10.24
N GLY A 39 2.61 9.26 -10.21
CA GLY A 39 1.74 8.91 -11.34
C GLY A 39 0.75 10.03 -11.70
N ALA A 40 0.08 10.60 -10.70
CA ALA A 40 -0.83 11.72 -10.86
C ALA A 40 -0.12 12.98 -11.41
N MET A 41 1.10 13.26 -10.95
CA MET A 41 1.91 14.37 -11.45
C MET A 41 2.20 14.19 -12.95
N VAL A 42 2.64 13.01 -13.38
CA VAL A 42 2.93 12.76 -14.80
C VAL A 42 1.67 12.85 -15.65
N ALA A 43 0.53 12.31 -15.17
CA ALA A 43 -0.76 12.46 -15.84
C ALA A 43 -1.13 13.94 -16.03
N ASN A 44 -1.05 14.75 -14.97
CA ASN A 44 -1.31 16.20 -15.02
C ASN A 44 -0.37 16.95 -15.97
N LEU A 45 0.92 16.59 -16.00
CA LEU A 45 1.88 17.18 -16.93
C LEU A 45 1.67 16.75 -18.39
N THR A 46 0.75 15.81 -18.64
CA THR A 46 0.41 15.29 -19.97
C THR A 46 -0.89 15.90 -20.49
N ILE A 47 -1.91 16.01 -19.63
CA ILE A 47 -3.23 16.57 -19.98
C ILE A 47 -3.07 18.01 -20.50
N GLY A 48 -3.65 18.28 -21.67
CA GLY A 48 -3.59 19.60 -22.31
C GLY A 48 -2.22 20.01 -22.85
N LYS A 49 -1.21 19.13 -22.78
CA LYS A 49 0.12 19.39 -23.33
C LYS A 49 0.10 19.22 -24.85
N ARG A 50 0.68 20.18 -25.57
CA ARG A 50 0.85 20.11 -27.03
C ARG A 50 1.58 18.82 -27.44
N GLY A 51 1.01 18.07 -28.37
CA GLY A 51 1.52 16.77 -28.86
C GLY A 51 1.06 15.56 -28.03
N TYR A 52 0.20 15.76 -27.03
CA TYR A 52 -0.38 14.70 -26.19
C TYR A 52 -1.92 14.77 -26.16
N GLU A 53 -2.53 15.51 -27.09
CA GLU A 53 -3.97 15.74 -27.13
C GLU A 53 -4.74 14.41 -27.22
N ASP A 54 -4.28 13.49 -28.07
CA ASP A 54 -4.88 12.17 -28.32
C ASP A 54 -4.85 11.21 -27.11
N VAL A 55 -4.12 11.55 -26.04
CA VAL A 55 -4.01 10.70 -24.84
C VAL A 55 -4.65 11.33 -23.59
N SER A 56 -5.36 12.45 -23.74
CA SER A 56 -5.93 13.20 -22.61
C SER A 56 -6.89 12.34 -21.79
N ASP A 57 -7.85 11.66 -22.42
CA ASP A 57 -8.83 10.80 -21.74
C ASP A 57 -8.15 9.67 -20.94
N GLN A 58 -7.08 9.08 -21.50
CA GLN A 58 -6.32 8.03 -20.84
C GLN A 58 -5.60 8.56 -19.61
N MET A 59 -5.08 9.79 -19.67
CA MET A 59 -4.40 10.44 -18.55
C MET A 59 -5.37 10.94 -17.49
N GLU A 60 -6.54 11.46 -17.86
CA GLU A 60 -7.61 11.82 -16.91
C GLU A 60 -8.08 10.60 -16.13
N SER A 61 -8.33 9.49 -16.82
CA SER A 61 -8.68 8.22 -16.16
C SER A 61 -7.53 7.70 -15.27
N ALA A 62 -6.26 7.87 -15.67
CA ALA A 62 -5.13 7.49 -14.84
C ALA A 62 -5.00 8.36 -13.58
N LEU A 63 -5.24 9.66 -13.73
CA LEU A 63 -5.21 10.65 -12.66
C LEU A 63 -6.28 10.32 -11.61
N GLU A 64 -7.51 10.06 -12.02
CA GLU A 64 -8.61 9.70 -11.13
C GLU A 64 -8.28 8.46 -10.28
N VAL A 65 -7.69 7.44 -10.89
CA VAL A 65 -7.25 6.24 -10.16
C VAL A 65 -6.18 6.59 -9.12
N CYS A 66 -5.18 7.39 -9.47
CA CYS A 66 -4.14 7.81 -8.52
C CYS A 66 -4.72 8.63 -7.36
N GLU A 67 -5.63 9.56 -7.62
CA GLU A 67 -6.28 10.39 -6.60
C GLU A 67 -7.11 9.56 -5.63
N ASN A 68 -7.92 8.63 -6.15
CA ASN A 68 -8.72 7.72 -5.34
C ASN A 68 -7.84 6.82 -4.46
N GLU A 69 -6.75 6.29 -5.01
CA GLU A 69 -5.81 5.44 -4.25
C GLU A 69 -5.07 6.26 -3.17
N MET A 70 -4.68 7.51 -3.45
CA MET A 70 -4.08 8.40 -2.43
C MET A 70 -5.03 8.65 -1.25
N THR A 71 -6.30 8.99 -1.52
CA THR A 71 -7.32 9.19 -0.48
C THR A 71 -7.50 7.92 0.34
N TYR A 72 -7.63 6.77 -0.32
CA TYR A 72 -7.83 5.49 0.35
C TYR A 72 -6.63 5.10 1.23
N LEU A 73 -5.41 5.29 0.73
CA LEU A 73 -4.18 4.99 1.45
C LEU A 73 -4.00 5.89 2.67
N CYS A 74 -4.41 7.15 2.59
CA CYS A 74 -4.42 8.04 3.75
C CYS A 74 -5.32 7.51 4.88
N ASP A 75 -6.49 6.97 4.55
CA ASP A 75 -7.35 6.30 5.55
C ASP A 75 -6.70 5.01 6.07
N LEU A 76 -6.01 4.28 5.20
CA LEU A 76 -5.36 3.01 5.55
C LEU A 76 -4.22 3.18 6.56
N VAL A 77 -3.49 4.31 6.53
CA VAL A 77 -2.48 4.67 7.55
C VAL A 77 -3.09 4.64 8.95
N ASN A 78 -4.26 5.26 9.13
CA ASN A 78 -4.92 5.31 10.43
C ASN A 78 -5.50 3.94 10.82
N LYS A 79 -5.98 3.15 9.85
CA LYS A 79 -6.46 1.78 10.09
C LYS A 79 -5.34 0.85 10.59
N ASP A 80 -4.11 1.00 10.12
CA ASP A 80 -2.94 0.22 10.60
C ASP A 80 -2.70 0.43 12.10
N VAL A 81 -2.69 1.69 12.53
CA VAL A 81 -2.53 2.04 13.95
C VAL A 81 -3.69 1.47 14.78
N GLN A 82 -4.92 1.61 14.32
CA GLN A 82 -6.10 1.08 15.01
C GLN A 82 -6.07 -0.45 15.11
N ALA A 83 -5.66 -1.14 14.05
CA ALA A 83 -5.55 -2.59 14.05
C ALA A 83 -4.48 -3.07 15.05
N PHE A 84 -3.35 -2.38 15.13
CA PHE A 84 -2.34 -2.65 16.15
C PHE A 84 -2.88 -2.47 17.57
N ASP A 85 -3.58 -1.36 17.84
CA ASP A 85 -4.18 -1.08 19.14
C ASP A 85 -5.23 -2.14 19.54
N GLN A 86 -6.00 -2.64 18.58
CA GLN A 86 -6.95 -3.74 18.81
C GLN A 86 -6.24 -5.03 19.22
N VAL A 87 -5.14 -5.39 18.56
CA VAL A 87 -4.33 -6.57 18.92
C VAL A 87 -3.78 -6.42 20.34
N MET A 88 -3.20 -5.27 20.66
CA MET A 88 -2.66 -5.00 21.99
C MET A 88 -3.74 -5.01 23.08
N SER A 89 -4.92 -4.46 22.79
CA SER A 89 -6.05 -4.47 23.72
C SER A 89 -6.56 -5.89 23.96
N ALA A 90 -6.65 -6.72 22.91
CA ALA A 90 -7.01 -8.13 23.04
C ALA A 90 -6.00 -8.91 23.89
N TYR A 91 -4.70 -8.62 23.77
CA TYR A 91 -3.68 -9.25 24.61
C TYR A 91 -3.77 -8.87 26.10
N LYS A 92 -4.29 -7.67 26.42
CA LYS A 92 -4.46 -7.16 27.79
C LYS A 92 -5.72 -7.68 28.50
N LEU A 93 -6.62 -8.38 27.80
CA LEU A 93 -7.82 -8.94 28.42
C LEU A 93 -7.49 -9.89 29.59
N PRO A 94 -8.37 -10.00 30.60
CA PRO A 94 -8.23 -10.94 31.72
C PRO A 94 -8.04 -12.39 31.27
N LYS A 95 -7.41 -13.19 32.13
CA LYS A 95 -7.05 -14.59 31.84
C LYS A 95 -7.02 -15.47 33.11
N ASN A 96 -7.75 -15.07 34.14
CA ASN A 96 -7.76 -15.73 35.44
C ASN A 96 -8.73 -16.91 35.47
N THR A 97 -9.87 -16.80 34.77
CA THR A 97 -10.85 -17.88 34.63
C THR A 97 -10.78 -18.54 33.25
N ASP A 98 -11.38 -19.73 33.11
CA ASP A 98 -11.41 -20.42 31.81
C ASP A 98 -12.33 -19.71 30.80
N ASP A 99 -13.42 -19.11 31.27
CA ASP A 99 -14.28 -18.25 30.44
C ASP A 99 -13.53 -17.02 29.92
N GLU A 100 -12.78 -16.35 30.80
CA GLU A 100 -11.93 -15.21 30.43
C GLU A 100 -10.88 -15.61 29.38
N LYS A 101 -10.21 -16.76 29.58
CA LYS A 101 -9.24 -17.30 28.61
C LYS A 101 -9.90 -17.60 27.26
N ALA A 102 -11.11 -18.16 27.26
CA ALA A 102 -11.85 -18.47 26.04
C ALA A 102 -12.21 -17.20 25.26
N VAL A 103 -12.80 -16.19 25.92
CA VAL A 103 -13.13 -14.89 25.32
C VAL A 103 -11.87 -14.20 24.81
N ARG A 104 -10.81 -14.15 25.61
CA ARG A 104 -9.52 -13.55 25.23
C ARG A 104 -8.95 -14.21 23.98
N LYS A 105 -8.97 -15.54 23.89
CA LYS A 105 -8.48 -16.28 22.71
C LYS A 105 -9.25 -15.88 21.44
N VAL A 106 -10.58 -15.79 21.51
CA VAL A 106 -11.42 -15.37 20.37
C VAL A 106 -11.09 -13.94 19.95
N LYS A 107 -11.00 -13.00 20.90
CA LYS A 107 -10.70 -11.60 20.61
C LYS A 107 -9.32 -11.41 19.98
N ILE A 108 -8.31 -12.15 20.45
CA ILE A 108 -6.97 -12.10 19.84
C ILE A 108 -7.03 -12.57 18.38
N GLN A 109 -7.71 -13.68 18.09
CA GLN A 109 -7.79 -14.19 16.71
C GLN A 109 -8.57 -13.24 15.78
N GLN A 110 -9.63 -12.59 16.27
CA GLN A 110 -10.35 -11.56 15.52
C GLN A 110 -9.46 -10.34 15.24
N ALA A 111 -8.76 -9.83 16.25
CA ALA A 111 -7.86 -8.68 16.09
C ALA A 111 -6.69 -8.99 15.14
N LEU A 112 -6.15 -10.21 15.18
CA LEU A 112 -5.09 -10.64 14.25
C LEU A 112 -5.59 -10.66 12.80
N LYS A 113 -6.82 -11.11 12.54
CA LYS A 113 -7.39 -11.03 11.17
C LYS A 113 -7.49 -9.59 10.69
N THR A 114 -7.95 -8.67 11.54
CA THR A 114 -7.97 -7.23 11.20
C THR A 114 -6.55 -6.70 10.92
N ALA A 115 -5.57 -7.07 11.74
CA ALA A 115 -4.17 -6.68 11.57
C ALA A 115 -3.48 -7.30 10.34
N ILE A 116 -4.00 -8.41 9.81
CA ILE A 116 -3.57 -9.00 8.53
C ILE A 116 -4.22 -8.27 7.36
N GLU A 117 -5.52 -7.94 7.47
CA GLU A 117 -6.28 -7.34 6.38
C GLU A 117 -5.74 -5.97 5.97
N VAL A 118 -5.26 -5.15 6.91
CA VAL A 118 -4.71 -3.82 6.58
C VAL A 118 -3.49 -3.91 5.64
N PRO A 119 -2.39 -4.61 5.98
CA PRO A 119 -1.25 -4.74 5.07
C PRO A 119 -1.58 -5.60 3.83
N PHE A 120 -2.51 -6.54 3.92
CA PHE A 120 -3.01 -7.24 2.74
C PHE A 120 -3.68 -6.27 1.76
N ASP A 121 -4.49 -5.34 2.26
CA ASP A 121 -5.12 -4.31 1.46
C ASP A 121 -4.10 -3.34 0.87
N LEU A 122 -3.05 -2.96 1.61
CA LEU A 122 -1.94 -2.18 1.08
C LEU A 122 -1.29 -2.86 -0.14
N ALA A 123 -1.08 -4.19 -0.10
CA ALA A 123 -0.57 -4.92 -1.26
C ALA A 123 -1.54 -4.85 -2.46
N ARG A 124 -2.85 -4.95 -2.23
CA ARG A 124 -3.87 -4.79 -3.28
C ARG A 124 -3.86 -3.39 -3.89
N ARG A 125 -3.75 -2.35 -3.06
CA ARG A 125 -3.65 -0.96 -3.52
C ARG A 125 -2.38 -0.73 -4.33
N ALA A 126 -1.24 -1.22 -3.85
CA ALA A 126 0.03 -1.13 -4.58
C ALA A 126 -0.06 -1.76 -5.98
N LYS A 127 -0.74 -2.92 -6.08
CA LYS A 127 -1.04 -3.56 -7.36
C LYS A 127 -1.92 -2.70 -8.27
N ASN A 128 -3.00 -2.12 -7.74
CA ASN A 128 -3.87 -1.25 -8.53
C ASN A 128 -3.09 -0.06 -9.10
N ILE A 129 -2.28 0.58 -8.26
CA ILE A 129 -1.47 1.75 -8.66
C ILE A 129 -0.47 1.34 -9.75
N ILE A 130 0.32 0.27 -9.58
CA ILE A 130 1.36 -0.06 -10.56
C ILE A 130 0.76 -0.51 -11.91
N ILE A 131 -0.38 -1.21 -11.90
CA ILE A 131 -1.10 -1.53 -13.14
C ILE A 131 -1.58 -0.25 -13.83
N ASN A 132 -2.07 0.73 -13.06
CA ASN A 132 -2.43 2.04 -13.60
C ASN A 132 -1.20 2.77 -14.18
N LEU A 133 -0.03 2.65 -13.54
CA LEU A 133 1.20 3.27 -14.03
C LEU A 133 1.69 2.71 -15.37
N GLU A 134 1.30 1.50 -15.79
CA GLU A 134 1.59 1.01 -17.16
C GLU A 134 1.01 1.95 -18.22
N ARG A 135 -0.18 2.50 -17.96
CA ARG A 135 -0.84 3.49 -18.82
C ARG A 135 -0.03 4.78 -18.91
N VAL A 136 0.38 5.28 -17.75
CA VAL A 136 1.17 6.51 -17.62
C VAL A 136 2.56 6.33 -18.26
N ALA A 137 3.19 5.18 -18.09
CA ALA A 137 4.46 4.85 -18.72
C ALA A 137 4.36 4.85 -20.24
N LYS A 138 3.25 4.34 -20.79
CA LYS A 138 3.05 4.23 -22.24
C LYS A 138 2.76 5.56 -22.92
N TRP A 139 1.90 6.38 -22.32
CA TRP A 139 1.33 7.56 -22.98
C TRP A 139 1.68 8.89 -22.31
N GLY A 140 2.17 8.86 -21.07
CA GLY A 140 2.49 10.06 -20.31
C GLY A 140 3.64 10.86 -20.91
N ASN A 141 3.76 12.09 -20.45
CA ASN A 141 4.77 13.06 -20.85
C ASN A 141 6.18 12.48 -20.70
N LEU A 142 6.89 12.35 -21.83
CA LEU A 142 8.22 11.76 -21.89
C LEU A 142 9.24 12.48 -20.99
N ASN A 143 9.10 13.79 -20.80
CA ASN A 143 10.03 14.58 -19.99
C ASN A 143 9.91 14.31 -18.48
N ALA A 144 8.85 13.61 -18.05
CA ALA A 144 8.60 13.25 -16.65
C ALA A 144 8.56 11.71 -16.47
N ILE A 145 9.05 10.96 -17.45
CA ILE A 145 8.91 9.50 -17.45
C ILE A 145 9.72 8.81 -16.33
N SER A 146 10.81 9.44 -15.87
CA SER A 146 11.60 9.00 -14.72
C SER A 146 10.81 8.96 -13.42
N ASP A 147 9.78 9.80 -13.29
CA ASP A 147 8.89 9.81 -12.12
C ASP A 147 8.01 8.55 -12.09
N VAL A 148 7.61 8.04 -13.27
CA VAL A 148 6.86 6.78 -13.40
C VAL A 148 7.74 5.58 -13.04
N GLU A 149 8.99 5.57 -13.50
CA GLU A 149 9.98 4.56 -13.13
C GLU A 149 10.20 4.52 -11.61
N SER A 150 10.43 5.69 -11.00
CA SER A 150 10.59 5.82 -9.56
C SER A 150 9.37 5.28 -8.81
N ALA A 151 8.17 5.66 -9.23
CA ALA A 151 6.92 5.17 -8.65
C ALA A 151 6.79 3.63 -8.74
N ALA A 152 7.16 3.04 -9.88
CA ALA A 152 7.13 1.59 -10.07
C ALA A 152 8.07 0.87 -9.09
N HIS A 153 9.29 1.39 -8.87
CA HIS A 153 10.21 0.83 -7.88
C HIS A 153 9.67 0.95 -6.45
N LEU A 154 9.09 2.09 -6.08
CA LEU A 154 8.48 2.29 -4.77
C LEU A 154 7.35 1.28 -4.52
N LEU A 155 6.50 1.01 -5.51
CA LEU A 155 5.38 0.07 -5.37
C LEU A 155 5.84 -1.38 -5.21
N LEU A 156 6.92 -1.76 -5.88
CA LEU A 156 7.55 -3.06 -5.65
C LEU A 156 8.09 -3.18 -4.21
N ALA A 157 8.72 -2.13 -3.69
CA ALA A 157 9.17 -2.11 -2.29
C ALA A 157 7.98 -2.15 -1.30
N VAL A 158 6.91 -1.42 -1.58
CA VAL A 158 5.66 -1.42 -0.79
C VAL A 158 5.08 -2.82 -0.69
N TYR A 159 5.07 -3.60 -1.77
CA TYR A 159 4.62 -4.99 -1.71
C TYR A 159 5.40 -5.81 -0.67
N TYR A 160 6.73 -5.68 -0.62
CA TYR A 160 7.53 -6.42 0.37
C TYR A 160 7.33 -5.90 1.79
N VAL A 161 7.08 -4.59 1.96
CA VAL A 161 6.67 -4.02 3.26
C VAL A 161 5.34 -4.62 3.71
N ALA A 162 4.34 -4.66 2.82
CA ALA A 162 3.04 -5.27 3.08
C ALA A 162 3.18 -6.76 3.42
N LYS A 163 3.95 -7.52 2.63
CA LYS A 163 4.24 -8.94 2.85
C LYS A 163 4.85 -9.18 4.23
N ALA A 164 5.84 -8.41 4.63
CA ALA A 164 6.44 -8.54 5.96
C ALA A 164 5.41 -8.34 7.09
N ASN A 165 4.52 -7.36 6.96
CA ASN A 165 3.48 -7.04 7.96
C ASN A 165 2.33 -8.06 7.98
N VAL A 166 1.94 -8.62 6.83
CA VAL A 166 1.01 -9.76 6.74
C VAL A 166 1.63 -10.96 7.47
N MET A 167 2.85 -11.34 7.10
CA MET A 167 3.48 -12.56 7.58
C MET A 167 3.76 -12.54 9.09
N ILE A 168 4.11 -11.39 9.67
CA ILE A 168 4.34 -11.29 11.13
C ILE A 168 3.06 -11.52 11.92
N ASN A 169 1.93 -10.96 11.48
CA ASN A 169 0.64 -11.14 12.16
C ASN A 169 0.10 -12.56 11.97
N MET A 170 0.32 -13.16 10.79
CA MET A 170 -0.08 -14.53 10.50
C MET A 170 0.58 -15.59 11.40
N LYS A 171 1.79 -15.35 11.93
CA LYS A 171 2.47 -16.32 12.82
C LYS A 171 1.64 -16.73 14.04
N SER A 172 0.76 -15.85 14.51
CA SER A 172 -0.08 -16.08 15.70
C SER A 172 -1.52 -16.45 15.36
N LEU A 173 -1.87 -16.52 14.09
CA LEU A 173 -3.20 -16.87 13.61
C LEU A 173 -3.34 -18.40 13.53
N LYS A 174 -4.46 -18.93 13.99
CA LYS A 174 -4.76 -20.38 13.99
C LYS A 174 -5.66 -20.84 12.85
N ASP A 175 -6.24 -19.91 12.11
CA ASP A 175 -7.10 -20.22 10.97
C ASP A 175 -6.22 -20.55 9.76
N GLU A 176 -5.96 -21.85 9.58
CA GLU A 176 -5.08 -22.36 8.52
C GLU A 176 -5.64 -22.05 7.12
N LYS A 177 -6.95 -22.24 6.92
CA LYS A 177 -7.59 -21.97 5.62
C LYS A 177 -7.47 -20.50 5.22
N TYR A 178 -7.74 -19.59 6.15
CA TYR A 178 -7.55 -18.15 5.89
C TYR A 178 -6.07 -17.82 5.64
N SER A 179 -5.16 -18.47 6.36
CA SER A 179 -3.72 -18.27 6.18
C SER A 179 -3.21 -18.74 4.82
N GLU A 180 -3.68 -19.89 4.34
CA GLU A 180 -3.36 -20.41 3.01
C GLU A 180 -3.89 -19.48 1.92
N TRP A 181 -5.16 -19.07 2.03
CA TRP A 181 -5.75 -18.12 1.09
C TRP A 181 -4.99 -16.79 1.02
N ILE A 182 -4.63 -16.18 2.15
CA ILE A 182 -3.84 -14.94 2.16
C ILE A 182 -2.48 -15.14 1.47
N LYS A 183 -1.79 -16.26 1.70
CA LYS A 183 -0.50 -16.54 1.06
C LYS A 183 -0.64 -16.64 -0.46
N GLU A 184 -1.64 -17.38 -0.91
CA GLU A 184 -1.92 -17.53 -2.35
C GLU A 184 -2.22 -16.18 -2.98
N GLU A 185 -3.10 -15.38 -2.38
CA GLU A 185 -3.42 -14.04 -2.89
C GLU A 185 -2.20 -13.11 -2.91
N MET A 186 -1.37 -13.14 -1.86
CA MET A 186 -0.14 -12.36 -1.80
C MET A 186 0.85 -12.76 -2.89
N ASP A 187 0.96 -14.04 -3.23
CA ASP A 187 1.83 -14.51 -4.32
C ASP A 187 1.27 -14.12 -5.70
N HIS A 188 -0.06 -14.12 -5.88
CA HIS A 188 -0.69 -13.61 -7.10
C HIS A 188 -0.44 -12.11 -7.27
N ILE A 189 -0.62 -11.33 -6.19
CA ILE A 189 -0.34 -9.90 -6.18
C ILE A 189 1.14 -9.65 -6.50
N GLU A 190 2.08 -10.44 -5.96
CA GLU A 190 3.51 -10.30 -6.27
C GLU A 190 3.79 -10.42 -7.76
N LYS A 191 3.26 -11.46 -8.40
CA LYS A 191 3.44 -11.72 -9.82
C LYS A 191 2.89 -10.58 -10.67
N GLN A 192 1.73 -10.03 -10.29
CA GLN A 192 1.12 -8.91 -10.98
C GLN A 192 1.96 -7.63 -10.85
N ILE A 193 2.43 -7.31 -9.64
CA ILE A 193 3.29 -6.14 -9.39
C ILE A 193 4.62 -6.28 -10.12
N ARG A 194 5.30 -7.43 -10.01
CA ARG A 194 6.57 -7.68 -10.72
C ARG A 194 6.42 -7.59 -12.23
N GLY A 195 5.38 -8.22 -12.78
CA GLY A 195 5.14 -8.16 -14.22
C GLY A 195 4.83 -6.74 -14.71
N ALA A 196 4.06 -5.96 -13.94
CA ALA A 196 3.79 -4.55 -14.25
C ALA A 196 5.05 -3.70 -14.16
N HIS A 197 5.86 -3.91 -13.13
CA HIS A 197 7.16 -3.27 -12.93
C HIS A 197 8.09 -3.49 -14.12
N GLU A 198 8.27 -4.75 -14.54
CA GLU A 198 9.09 -5.10 -15.71
C GLU A 198 8.57 -4.45 -17.00
N ARG A 199 7.26 -4.52 -17.25
CA ARG A 199 6.64 -3.88 -18.42
C ARG A 199 6.84 -2.36 -18.44
N ILE A 200 6.73 -1.70 -17.29
CA ILE A 200 6.96 -0.26 -17.17
C ILE A 200 8.40 0.06 -17.56
N LEU A 201 9.39 -0.63 -16.98
CA LEU A 201 10.80 -0.38 -17.28
C LEU A 201 11.11 -0.62 -18.77
N ASP A 202 10.58 -1.70 -19.35
CA ASP A 202 10.74 -1.99 -20.78
C ASP A 202 10.15 -0.91 -21.67
N VAL A 203 8.96 -0.40 -21.33
CA VAL A 203 8.31 0.69 -22.06
C VAL A 203 9.14 1.96 -21.95
N ILE A 204 9.60 2.31 -20.75
CA ILE A 204 10.39 3.52 -20.52
C ILE A 204 11.72 3.47 -21.27
N ALA A 205 12.43 2.33 -21.22
CA ALA A 205 13.67 2.13 -21.97
C ALA A 205 13.48 2.31 -23.48
N LYS A 206 12.38 1.78 -24.04
CA LYS A 206 12.04 1.96 -25.47
C LYS A 206 11.64 3.38 -25.84
N ARG A 207 11.09 4.15 -24.90
CA ARG A 207 10.70 5.54 -25.12
C ARG A 207 11.87 6.53 -24.96
N ASN A 208 12.91 6.14 -24.22
CA ASN A 208 14.13 6.94 -24.01
C ASN A 208 15.25 6.67 -25.05
N GLY A 209 15.21 5.52 -25.74
CA GLY A 209 16.12 5.18 -26.84
C GLY A 209 15.65 5.75 -28.18
#